data_AF-A0A2E9ITW5-F1
#
_entry.id   AF-A0A2E9ITW5-F1
#
_cell.length_a   1.000
_cell.length_b   1.000
_cell.length_c   1.000
_cell.angle_alpha   90.00
_cell.angle_beta   90.00
_cell.angle_gamma   90.00
#
_symmetry.space_group_name_H-M   'P 1'
#
loop_
_entity.id
_entity.type
_entity.pdbx_description
1 polymer ?
#
loop_
_entity_poly.entity_id
_entity_poly.type
_entity_poly.pdbx_seq_one_letter_code
_entity_poly.pdbx_strand_id
1 'polypeptide(L)'
;MKSLHLATFTLAPFVLTISAQAQVFLVDFNNTADGNGYPGGGSTWNAYATPSEVNGSVIQATNGSTASGITLDYTDGTMRDSSNGNSNTFDNTDGGPAWVTTDGSFGNTAAAADYFFTDNGSDADFTVTFGNLAVGEEVNLDLWMSRVGSTSSYGHYTYSLDGGVNWNGFTVLEKDGSASTDTRWLASDTQATTFRAETDGNDNARYMNISGIIIGAVGTLDVKVDDTSSSNWTGLAAMRLTVIPEPASFAMLLGGLALASRVLRRRAHA
;
A
#
# COMPACT_ATOMS: atom_id res chain seq x y z
N MET A 1 62.39 34.41 21.12
CA MET A 1 61.26 34.41 20.17
C MET A 1 60.62 33.03 20.24
N LYS A 2 59.45 32.90 20.88
CA LYS A 2 58.72 31.63 21.00
C LYS A 2 57.61 31.61 19.94
N SER A 3 57.70 30.67 19.00
CA SER A 3 56.72 30.46 17.94
C SER A 3 55.42 29.92 18.53
N LEU A 4 54.31 30.60 18.25
CA LEU A 4 52.96 30.21 18.62
C LEU A 4 52.42 29.28 17.52
N HIS A 5 52.30 27.98 17.81
CA HIS A 5 51.63 27.05 16.90
C HIS A 5 50.12 27.21 17.03
N LEU A 6 49.51 27.81 16.02
CA LEU A 6 48.07 27.86 15.84
C LEU A 6 47.60 26.48 15.33
N ALA A 7 46.91 25.71 16.18
CA ALA A 7 46.32 24.45 15.79
C ALA A 7 45.10 24.71 14.89
N THR A 8 45.26 24.47 13.59
CA THR A 8 44.16 24.48 12.62
C THR A 8 43.27 23.26 12.87
N PHE A 9 42.16 23.43 13.58
CA PHE A 9 41.12 22.41 13.67
C PHE A 9 40.33 22.35 12.36
N THR A 10 40.63 21.37 11.52
CA THR A 10 39.78 20.98 10.39
C THR A 10 38.51 20.32 10.93
N LEU A 11 37.40 21.07 10.93
CA LEU A 11 36.06 20.50 11.09
C LEU A 11 35.74 19.64 9.86
N ALA A 12 35.89 18.33 9.99
CA ALA A 12 35.38 17.40 8.99
C ALA A 12 33.85 17.54 8.92
N PRO A 13 33.25 17.71 7.73
CA PRO A 13 31.80 17.69 7.60
C PRO A 13 31.30 16.28 7.93
N PHE A 14 30.76 16.10 9.13
CA PHE A 14 29.89 14.98 9.45
C PHE A 14 28.63 15.14 8.60
N VAL A 15 28.58 14.45 7.47
CA VAL A 15 27.33 14.23 6.75
C VAL A 15 26.54 13.22 7.58
N LEU A 16 25.62 13.71 8.39
CA LEU A 16 24.58 12.86 8.98
C LEU A 16 23.66 12.42 7.84
N THR A 17 23.85 11.21 7.32
CA THR A 17 22.82 10.53 6.54
C THR A 17 21.70 10.14 7.49
N ILE A 18 20.68 10.99 7.62
CA ILE A 18 19.42 10.59 8.22
C ILE A 18 18.67 9.82 7.14
N SER A 19 18.67 8.49 7.22
CA SER A 19 17.81 7.67 6.37
C SER A 19 16.37 7.95 6.76
N ALA A 20 15.58 8.54 5.87
CA ALA A 20 14.13 8.52 6.00
C ALA A 20 13.71 7.05 6.04
N GLN A 21 13.16 6.61 7.17
CA GLN A 21 12.71 5.22 7.32
C GLN A 21 11.37 5.08 6.63
N ALA A 22 11.29 4.16 5.67
CA ALA A 22 10.02 3.80 5.04
C ALA A 22 9.04 3.24 6.09
N GLN A 23 7.78 3.64 5.99
CA GLN A 23 6.69 3.11 6.78
C GLN A 23 5.90 2.11 5.93
N VAL A 24 5.52 0.98 6.51
CA VAL A 24 4.74 -0.06 5.82
C VAL A 24 3.42 -0.22 6.55
N PHE A 25 2.34 -0.27 5.78
CA PHE A 25 0.97 -0.41 6.24
C PHE A 25 0.35 -1.61 5.55
N LEU A 26 -0.23 -2.52 6.33
CA LEU A 26 -0.85 -3.75 5.85
C LEU A 26 -2.34 -3.71 6.16
N VAL A 27 -3.15 -3.98 5.13
CA VAL A 27 -4.62 -3.95 5.17
C VAL A 27 -5.15 -5.30 4.71
N ASP A 28 -5.98 -5.92 5.53
CA ASP A 28 -6.67 -7.20 5.23
C ASP A 28 -8.17 -6.95 5.14
N PHE A 29 -8.78 -7.29 4.00
CA PHE A 29 -10.22 -7.19 3.76
C PHE A 29 -10.89 -8.56 3.96
N ASN A 30 -10.60 -9.17 5.11
CA ASN A 30 -11.07 -10.49 5.47
C ASN A 30 -11.97 -10.43 6.69
N ASN A 31 -13.08 -11.17 6.63
CA ASN A 31 -13.94 -11.35 7.78
C ASN A 31 -13.33 -12.35 8.77
N THR A 32 -13.16 -11.93 10.03
CA THR A 32 -12.70 -12.78 11.16
C THR A 32 -13.46 -14.08 11.41
N ALA A 33 -14.51 -14.40 10.65
CA ALA A 33 -15.54 -15.36 11.03
C ALA A 33 -15.38 -16.79 10.47
N ASP A 34 -14.39 -17.07 9.63
CA ASP A 34 -14.21 -18.42 9.06
C ASP A 34 -13.47 -19.39 10.02
N GLY A 35 -13.19 -18.97 11.26
CA GLY A 35 -12.50 -19.79 12.27
C GLY A 35 -10.99 -19.96 12.01
N ASN A 36 -10.51 -19.49 10.86
CA ASN A 36 -9.13 -19.61 10.39
C ASN A 36 -8.37 -18.28 10.48
N GLY A 37 -8.67 -17.39 11.44
CA GLY A 37 -7.85 -16.21 11.80
C GLY A 37 -7.39 -15.24 10.68
N TYR A 38 -6.54 -14.28 11.06
CA TYR A 38 -5.87 -13.34 10.16
C TYR A 38 -4.49 -13.87 9.74
N PRO A 39 -3.79 -13.28 8.75
CA PRO A 39 -2.35 -13.38 8.68
C PRO A 39 -1.79 -12.99 10.05
N GLY A 40 -1.42 -13.99 10.85
CA GLY A 40 -0.54 -13.75 11.97
C GLY A 40 0.77 -13.20 11.42
N GLY A 41 1.56 -12.51 12.25
CA GLY A 41 2.84 -11.96 11.83
C GLY A 41 3.71 -11.47 12.99
N GLY A 42 4.99 -11.22 12.71
CA GLY A 42 5.73 -10.22 13.49
C GLY A 42 5.21 -8.80 13.20
N SER A 43 4.60 -8.61 12.03
CA SER A 43 3.94 -7.38 11.60
C SER A 43 2.49 -7.28 12.11
N THR A 44 2.03 -6.05 12.34
CA THR A 44 0.64 -5.76 12.73
C THR A 44 -0.19 -5.48 11.47
N TRP A 45 -1.22 -6.29 11.23
CA TRP A 45 -2.22 -6.07 10.19
C TRP A 45 -3.39 -5.24 10.69
N ASN A 46 -3.90 -4.35 9.84
CA ASN A 46 -5.16 -3.65 10.07
C ASN A 46 -6.24 -4.41 9.30
N ALA A 47 -7.14 -5.07 10.04
CA ALA A 47 -8.13 -5.97 9.45
C ALA A 47 -9.54 -5.38 9.49
N TYR A 48 -10.30 -5.68 8.44
CA TYR A 48 -11.65 -5.18 8.21
C TYR A 48 -12.58 -6.35 7.89
N ALA A 49 -13.54 -6.59 8.77
CA ALA A 49 -14.54 -7.63 8.61
C ALA A 49 -15.78 -7.15 7.86
N THR A 50 -16.06 -5.85 7.85
CA THR A 50 -17.16 -5.27 7.07
C THR A 50 -16.76 -3.96 6.40
N PRO A 51 -17.37 -3.60 5.25
CA PRO A 51 -17.08 -2.33 4.57
C PRO A 51 -17.22 -1.09 5.47
N SER A 52 -18.15 -1.11 6.43
CA SER A 52 -18.33 0.01 7.38
C SER A 52 -17.15 0.24 8.30
N GLU A 53 -16.30 -0.78 8.53
CA GLU A 53 -15.11 -0.62 9.37
C GLU A 53 -13.97 0.06 8.61
N VAL A 54 -14.02 0.13 7.28
CA VAL A 54 -13.02 0.83 6.46
C VAL A 54 -13.18 2.34 6.58
N ASN A 55 -14.41 2.87 6.59
CA ASN A 55 -14.67 4.30 6.48
C ASN A 55 -14.20 5.10 7.71
N GLY A 56 -13.20 5.99 7.55
CA GLY A 56 -12.61 6.80 8.61
C GLY A 56 -11.60 6.06 9.49
N SER A 57 -11.12 4.90 9.06
CA SER A 57 -10.20 4.08 9.86
C SER A 57 -8.77 4.63 9.86
N VAL A 58 -8.05 4.45 10.96
CA VAL A 58 -6.63 4.83 11.06
C VAL A 58 -5.77 3.57 10.95
N ILE A 59 -4.94 3.52 9.91
CA ILE A 59 -4.02 2.41 9.62
C ILE A 59 -2.70 2.64 10.35
N GLN A 60 -2.32 1.67 11.18
CA GLN A 60 -1.04 1.71 11.90
C GLN A 60 0.08 1.12 11.06
N ALA A 61 1.25 1.75 11.11
CA ALA A 61 2.45 1.22 10.50
C ALA A 61 2.95 -0.03 11.24
N THR A 62 3.52 -0.99 10.52
CA THR A 62 4.00 -2.28 11.07
C THR A 62 5.14 -2.14 12.07
N ASN A 63 5.82 -0.98 12.11
CA ASN A 63 6.86 -0.67 13.10
C ASN A 63 6.30 -0.25 14.47
N GLY A 64 4.98 -0.26 14.67
CA GLY A 64 4.32 0.05 15.95
C GLY A 64 4.27 1.55 16.28
N SER A 65 4.59 2.44 15.33
CA SER A 65 4.47 3.88 15.54
C SER A 65 3.00 4.31 15.60
N THR A 66 2.57 4.84 16.75
CA THR A 66 1.24 5.44 16.92
C THR A 66 1.19 6.93 16.51
N ALA A 67 2.31 7.50 16.06
CA ALA A 67 2.44 8.95 15.82
C ALA A 67 2.05 9.39 14.41
N SER A 68 1.78 8.46 13.48
CA SER A 68 1.61 8.74 12.04
C SER A 68 0.73 7.68 11.37
N GLY A 69 -0.54 7.63 11.75
CA GLY A 69 -1.51 6.78 11.05
C GLY A 69 -1.94 7.41 9.72
N ILE A 70 -2.10 6.59 8.69
CA ILE A 70 -2.75 6.96 7.44
C ILE A 70 -4.25 6.72 7.62
N THR A 71 -5.10 7.59 7.07
CA THR A 71 -6.54 7.30 7.08
C THR A 71 -6.87 6.38 5.93
N LEU A 72 -7.73 5.40 6.17
CA LEU A 72 -8.36 4.62 5.13
C LEU A 72 -9.82 5.03 5.11
N ASP A 73 -10.31 5.38 3.94
CA ASP A 73 -11.69 5.76 3.72
C ASP A 73 -12.25 4.92 2.58
N TYR A 74 -13.56 4.71 2.62
CA TYR A 74 -14.29 4.07 1.54
C TYR A 74 -15.35 5.04 1.03
N THR A 75 -15.28 5.39 -0.25
CA THR A 75 -16.23 6.27 -0.93
C THR A 75 -16.66 5.68 -2.25
N ASP A 76 -17.86 6.07 -2.67
CA ASP A 76 -18.51 5.70 -3.92
C ASP A 76 -18.75 4.18 -4.07
N GLY A 77 -19.99 3.81 -4.38
CA GLY A 77 -20.31 2.49 -4.91
C GLY A 77 -20.85 1.43 -3.93
N THR A 78 -20.58 0.15 -4.23
CA THR A 78 -21.23 -1.03 -3.60
C THR A 78 -20.22 -2.05 -3.09
N MET A 79 -19.33 -1.64 -2.18
CA MET A 79 -18.44 -2.57 -1.50
C MET A 79 -19.24 -3.52 -0.59
N ARG A 80 -19.10 -4.82 -0.82
CA ARG A 80 -19.73 -5.89 -0.04
C ARG A 80 -18.67 -6.80 0.56
N ASP A 81 -18.97 -7.31 1.75
CA ASP A 81 -18.20 -8.40 2.36
C ASP A 81 -18.56 -9.72 1.66
N SER A 82 -17.53 -10.42 1.18
CA SER A 82 -17.60 -11.75 0.59
C SER A 82 -18.35 -12.75 1.47
N SER A 83 -18.24 -12.64 2.81
CA SER A 83 -18.96 -13.34 3.91
C SER A 83 -19.32 -14.82 3.74
N ASN A 84 -18.83 -15.46 2.69
CA ASN A 84 -19.14 -16.82 2.33
C ASN A 84 -17.98 -17.68 2.80
N GLY A 85 -18.12 -18.25 4.01
CA GLY A 85 -17.22 -19.27 4.53
C GLY A 85 -17.23 -20.54 3.66
N ASN A 86 -16.56 -20.47 2.51
CA ASN A 86 -16.61 -21.48 1.45
C ASN A 86 -15.23 -22.04 1.12
N SER A 87 -15.24 -23.26 0.59
CA SER A 87 -14.10 -24.14 0.31
C SER A 87 -13.15 -23.69 -0.81
N ASN A 88 -13.28 -22.44 -1.28
CA ASN A 88 -12.55 -21.87 -2.42
C ASN A 88 -11.80 -20.58 -2.03
N THR A 89 -11.40 -20.51 -0.76
CA THR A 89 -10.49 -19.50 -0.23
C THR A 89 -9.06 -19.82 -0.67
N PHE A 90 -8.27 -18.78 -0.93
CA PHE A 90 -6.85 -18.94 -1.18
C PHE A 90 -6.14 -19.58 0.03
N ASP A 91 -5.24 -20.52 -0.25
CA ASP A 91 -4.39 -21.16 0.74
C ASP A 91 -2.97 -20.61 0.60
N ASN A 92 -2.41 -20.01 1.65
CA ASN A 92 -1.06 -19.44 1.60
C ASN A 92 0.05 -20.49 1.36
N THR A 93 -0.24 -21.78 1.49
CA THR A 93 0.65 -22.87 1.08
C THR A 93 0.81 -22.99 -0.42
N ASP A 94 -0.11 -22.42 -1.22
CA ASP A 94 0.00 -22.33 -2.68
C ASP A 94 1.01 -21.26 -3.12
N GLY A 95 1.57 -20.51 -2.17
CA GLY A 95 2.61 -19.51 -2.37
C GLY A 95 2.07 -18.13 -2.76
N GLY A 96 2.94 -17.13 -2.68
CA GLY A 96 2.60 -15.72 -2.85
C GLY A 96 3.74 -14.84 -2.36
N PRO A 97 3.57 -13.51 -2.30
CA PRO A 97 4.64 -12.62 -1.89
C PRO A 97 4.87 -12.76 -0.38
N ALA A 98 6.08 -12.44 0.06
CA ALA A 98 6.50 -12.69 1.42
C ALA A 98 5.62 -12.02 2.49
N TRP A 99 5.04 -10.87 2.17
CA TRP A 99 4.16 -10.13 3.08
C TRP A 99 2.77 -10.76 3.23
N VAL A 100 2.32 -11.58 2.27
CA VAL A 100 1.05 -12.34 2.36
C VAL A 100 1.28 -13.75 2.91
N THR A 101 2.40 -14.40 2.56
CA THR A 101 2.60 -15.84 2.80
C THR A 101 3.67 -16.18 3.84
N THR A 102 4.58 -15.27 4.17
CA THR A 102 5.74 -15.55 5.05
C THR A 102 6.06 -14.46 6.07
N ASP A 103 5.16 -13.50 6.32
CA ASP A 103 5.37 -12.40 7.31
C ASP A 103 5.39 -12.87 8.79
N GLY A 104 5.65 -14.15 8.96
CA GLY A 104 6.00 -14.90 10.15
C GLY A 104 5.70 -16.39 9.89
N SER A 105 6.13 -17.25 10.80
CA SER A 105 5.89 -18.69 10.65
C SER A 105 4.44 -19.00 11.05
N PHE A 106 3.52 -19.22 10.10
CA PHE A 106 2.12 -19.48 10.43
C PHE A 106 1.66 -20.89 10.05
N GLY A 107 0.91 -21.48 10.99
CA GLY A 107 0.06 -22.64 10.78
C GLY A 107 -1.38 -22.23 10.46
N ASN A 108 -1.59 -21.05 9.85
CA ASN A 108 -2.90 -20.56 9.46
C ASN A 108 -2.92 -20.27 7.96
N THR A 109 -3.69 -21.04 7.21
CA THR A 109 -3.60 -21.11 5.76
C THR A 109 -4.53 -20.15 5.01
N ALA A 110 -5.52 -19.54 5.67
CA ALA A 110 -6.59 -18.75 5.03
C ALA A 110 -6.41 -17.21 5.13
N ALA A 111 -5.19 -16.73 5.34
CA ALA A 111 -4.90 -15.30 5.44
C ALA A 111 -5.01 -14.58 4.08
N ALA A 112 -5.62 -13.38 4.05
CA ALA A 112 -5.90 -12.63 2.82
C ALA A 112 -6.55 -13.49 1.72
N ALA A 113 -7.38 -14.45 2.14
CA ALA A 113 -8.05 -15.41 1.28
C ALA A 113 -9.49 -15.00 0.93
N ASP A 114 -10.06 -14.18 1.80
CA ASP A 114 -11.34 -13.52 1.62
C ASP A 114 -11.13 -12.13 0.98
N TYR A 115 -12.21 -11.47 0.60
CA TYR A 115 -12.13 -10.20 -0.13
C TYR A 115 -13.37 -9.35 0.07
N PHE A 116 -13.22 -8.04 -0.09
CA PHE A 116 -14.37 -7.19 -0.40
C PHE A 116 -14.59 -7.18 -1.92
N PHE A 117 -15.85 -7.11 -2.35
CA PHE A 117 -16.21 -7.14 -3.78
C PHE A 117 -17.28 -6.11 -4.14
N THR A 118 -17.37 -5.79 -5.43
CA THR A 118 -18.46 -4.99 -6.02
C THR A 118 -19.77 -5.78 -6.06
N ASP A 119 -20.95 -5.14 -6.21
CA ASP A 119 -22.22 -5.89 -6.21
C ASP A 119 -22.31 -6.94 -7.33
N ASN A 120 -23.08 -8.01 -7.09
CA ASN A 120 -23.34 -9.02 -8.12
C ASN A 120 -24.37 -8.50 -9.12
N GLY A 121 -23.93 -8.12 -10.32
CA GLY A 121 -24.83 -7.95 -11.46
C GLY A 121 -25.28 -6.53 -11.77
N SER A 122 -24.40 -5.55 -11.58
CA SER A 122 -24.56 -4.18 -12.04
C SER A 122 -23.18 -3.57 -12.20
N ASP A 123 -22.96 -2.73 -13.22
CA ASP A 123 -21.73 -1.94 -13.34
C ASP A 123 -21.53 -1.15 -12.03
N ALA A 124 -20.62 -1.64 -11.21
CA ALA A 124 -20.42 -1.21 -9.85
C ALA A 124 -18.93 -1.04 -9.56
N ASP A 125 -18.65 0.01 -8.80
CA ASP A 125 -17.32 0.31 -8.34
C ASP A 125 -17.27 0.43 -6.82
N PHE A 126 -16.06 0.52 -6.31
CA PHE A 126 -15.77 1.08 -5.00
C PHE A 126 -14.41 1.75 -5.00
N THR A 127 -14.26 2.86 -4.26
CA THR A 127 -12.97 3.55 -4.10
C THR A 127 -12.49 3.49 -2.66
N VAL A 128 -11.28 2.95 -2.46
CA VAL A 128 -10.56 2.99 -1.20
C VAL A 128 -9.54 4.12 -1.26
N THR A 129 -9.56 5.02 -0.28
CA THR A 129 -8.67 6.19 -0.23
C THR A 129 -7.71 6.08 0.94
N PHE A 130 -6.41 6.13 0.66
CA PHE A 130 -5.39 6.41 1.67
C PHE A 130 -5.23 7.93 1.80
N GLY A 131 -5.66 8.49 2.92
CA GLY A 131 -5.54 9.90 3.26
C GLY A 131 -4.45 10.20 4.28
N ASN A 132 -4.25 11.48 4.58
CA ASN A 132 -3.18 11.95 5.48
C ASN A 132 -1.75 11.62 4.98
N LEU A 133 -1.57 11.51 3.67
CA LEU A 133 -0.26 11.43 3.04
C LEU A 133 0.29 12.84 2.82
N ALA A 134 1.60 13.01 2.92
CA ALA A 134 2.24 14.28 2.63
C ALA A 134 2.58 14.39 1.14
N VAL A 135 2.34 15.57 0.57
CA VAL A 135 2.76 15.91 -0.80
C VAL A 135 4.27 15.71 -0.93
N GLY A 136 4.70 15.00 -1.98
CA GLY A 136 6.11 14.72 -2.22
C GLY A 136 6.64 13.43 -1.57
N GLU A 137 5.85 12.75 -0.75
CA GLU A 137 6.17 11.38 -0.33
C GLU A 137 6.17 10.43 -1.53
N GLU A 138 7.11 9.49 -1.54
CA GLU A 138 7.12 8.40 -2.51
C GLU A 138 6.37 7.21 -1.93
N VAL A 139 5.48 6.60 -2.72
CA VAL A 139 4.70 5.45 -2.32
C VAL A 139 4.87 4.27 -3.28
N ASN A 140 4.84 3.08 -2.69
CA ASN A 140 4.63 1.83 -3.39
C ASN A 140 3.34 1.22 -2.85
N LEU A 141 2.43 0.84 -3.74
CA LEU A 141 1.18 0.20 -3.35
C LEU A 141 1.05 -1.12 -4.09
N ASP A 142 0.74 -2.13 -3.31
CA ASP A 142 0.52 -3.48 -3.76
C ASP A 142 -0.91 -3.88 -3.45
N LEU A 143 -1.59 -4.43 -4.44
CA LEU A 143 -2.90 -5.04 -4.32
C LEU A 143 -2.77 -6.55 -4.45
N TRP A 144 -3.47 -7.25 -3.58
CA TRP A 144 -3.61 -8.69 -3.61
C TRP A 144 -5.05 -9.03 -3.97
N MET A 145 -5.22 -9.79 -5.04
CA MET A 145 -6.49 -10.41 -5.38
C MET A 145 -6.35 -11.92 -5.32
N SER A 146 -7.18 -12.56 -4.51
CA SER A 146 -7.20 -14.00 -4.34
C SER A 146 -8.62 -14.55 -4.50
N ARG A 147 -8.78 -15.49 -5.42
CA ARG A 147 -10.00 -16.27 -5.58
C ARG A 147 -9.72 -17.59 -6.29
N VAL A 148 -10.18 -18.69 -5.71
CA VAL A 148 -10.07 -20.02 -6.33
C VAL A 148 -11.26 -20.28 -7.25
N GLY A 149 -10.99 -20.58 -8.52
CA GLY A 149 -11.94 -21.23 -9.44
C GLY A 149 -13.25 -20.48 -9.73
N SER A 150 -13.23 -19.14 -9.71
CA SER A 150 -14.42 -18.32 -9.98
C SER A 150 -14.31 -17.56 -11.30
N THR A 151 -15.16 -17.92 -12.26
CA THR A 151 -15.33 -17.24 -13.56
C THR A 151 -16.16 -15.96 -13.43
N SER A 152 -16.11 -15.24 -12.30
CA SER A 152 -16.99 -14.10 -12.03
C SER A 152 -16.28 -12.87 -11.50
N SER A 153 -14.95 -12.89 -11.37
CA SER A 153 -14.16 -11.73 -10.95
C SER A 153 -13.49 -11.05 -12.15
N TYR A 154 -14.06 -9.95 -12.65
CA TYR A 154 -13.54 -9.21 -13.81
C TYR A 154 -13.68 -7.71 -13.62
N GLY A 155 -12.56 -7.00 -13.54
CA GLY A 155 -12.61 -5.56 -13.38
C GLY A 155 -11.32 -4.84 -13.72
N HIS A 156 -11.41 -3.53 -13.60
CA HIS A 156 -10.27 -2.64 -13.63
C HIS A 156 -9.88 -2.29 -12.21
N TYR A 157 -8.57 -2.25 -12.01
CA TYR A 157 -7.95 -1.72 -10.80
C TYR A 157 -7.23 -0.46 -11.24
N THR A 158 -7.58 0.68 -10.67
CA THR A 158 -6.96 1.95 -11.06
C THR A 158 -6.64 2.78 -9.84
N TYR A 159 -5.67 3.68 -9.97
CA TYR A 159 -5.30 4.59 -8.90
C TYR A 159 -5.28 6.04 -9.37
N SER A 160 -5.50 6.95 -8.42
CA SER A 160 -5.42 8.40 -8.60
C SER A 160 -4.59 9.03 -7.49
N LEU A 161 -3.89 10.12 -7.84
CA LEU A 161 -3.07 10.95 -6.94
C LEU A 161 -3.62 12.37 -6.80
N ASP A 162 -4.77 12.63 -7.44
CA ASP A 162 -5.35 13.95 -7.62
C ASP A 162 -6.82 14.01 -7.20
N GLY A 163 -7.23 13.14 -6.28
CA GLY A 163 -8.58 13.11 -5.75
C GLY A 163 -9.60 12.52 -6.73
N GLY A 164 -9.20 11.48 -7.48
CA GLY A 164 -10.07 10.78 -8.43
C GLY A 164 -10.30 11.48 -9.77
N VAL A 165 -9.49 12.48 -10.14
CA VAL A 165 -9.65 13.20 -11.42
C VAL A 165 -9.02 12.42 -12.57
N ASN A 166 -7.79 11.95 -12.41
CA ASN A 166 -7.10 11.12 -13.38
C ASN A 166 -6.78 9.75 -12.78
N TRP A 167 -7.14 8.70 -13.52
CA TRP A 167 -6.94 7.31 -13.12
C TRP A 167 -5.86 6.67 -13.98
N ASN A 168 -5.02 5.83 -13.38
CA ASN A 168 -3.94 5.09 -14.04
C ASN A 168 -4.01 3.60 -13.63
N GLY A 169 -3.47 2.71 -14.45
CA GLY A 169 -3.50 1.26 -14.19
C GLY A 169 -2.33 0.77 -13.34
N PHE A 170 -2.55 -0.35 -12.66
CA PHE A 170 -1.51 -1.12 -11.97
C PHE A 170 -0.79 -2.06 -12.93
N THR A 171 0.48 -2.32 -12.64
CA THR A 171 1.24 -3.39 -13.29
C THR A 171 0.83 -4.72 -12.69
N VAL A 172 0.49 -5.71 -13.52
CA VAL A 172 0.21 -7.07 -13.05
C VAL A 172 1.52 -7.85 -13.00
N LEU A 173 1.82 -8.46 -11.86
CA LEU A 173 3.02 -9.27 -11.63
C LEU A 173 2.64 -10.72 -11.39
N GLU A 174 3.62 -11.63 -11.39
CA GLU A 174 3.41 -12.98 -10.88
C GLU A 174 3.11 -12.98 -9.38
N LYS A 175 2.59 -14.10 -8.87
CA LYS A 175 2.22 -14.23 -7.44
C LYS A 175 3.38 -13.99 -6.48
N ASP A 176 4.63 -14.19 -6.90
CA ASP A 176 5.82 -13.93 -6.08
C ASP A 176 6.33 -12.47 -6.17
N GLY A 177 5.66 -11.63 -6.95
CA GLY A 177 6.05 -10.25 -7.22
C GLY A 177 7.07 -10.10 -8.35
N SER A 178 7.43 -11.17 -9.07
CA SER A 178 8.26 -11.07 -10.27
C SER A 178 7.46 -10.57 -11.48
N ALA A 179 8.13 -10.05 -12.51
CA ALA A 179 7.45 -9.55 -13.70
C ALA A 179 6.57 -10.63 -14.34
N SER A 180 5.36 -10.23 -14.79
CA SER A 180 4.43 -11.14 -15.45
C SER A 180 5.07 -11.84 -16.66
N THR A 181 4.82 -13.14 -16.77
CA THR A 181 5.19 -13.96 -17.93
C THR A 181 4.14 -13.94 -19.03
N ASP A 182 2.92 -13.47 -18.73
CA ASP A 182 1.87 -13.20 -19.73
C ASP A 182 2.21 -11.92 -20.51
N THR A 183 2.46 -12.07 -21.80
CA THR A 183 2.78 -10.99 -22.74
C THR A 183 1.75 -9.87 -22.80
N ARG A 184 0.47 -10.15 -22.49
CA ARG A 184 -0.57 -9.12 -22.43
C ARG A 184 -0.31 -8.13 -21.30
N TRP A 185 0.09 -8.62 -20.14
CA TRP A 185 0.42 -7.80 -18.97
C TRP A 185 1.81 -7.15 -19.05
N LEU A 186 2.69 -7.66 -19.91
CA LEU A 186 3.94 -6.95 -20.24
C LEU A 186 3.70 -5.71 -21.13
N ALA A 187 2.59 -5.69 -21.87
CA ALA A 187 2.26 -4.64 -22.83
C ALA A 187 1.11 -3.72 -22.38
N SER A 188 0.48 -4.01 -21.24
CA SER A 188 -0.71 -3.31 -20.75
C SER A 188 -0.74 -3.32 -19.22
N ASP A 189 -1.50 -2.39 -18.67
CA ASP A 189 -1.86 -2.33 -17.25
C ASP A 189 -3.34 -2.66 -17.03
N THR A 190 -3.77 -2.61 -15.77
CA THR A 190 -5.16 -2.85 -15.37
C THR A 190 -6.11 -1.70 -15.69
N GLN A 191 -5.64 -0.57 -16.23
CA GLN A 191 -6.52 0.47 -16.78
C GLN A 191 -6.94 0.12 -18.20
N ALA A 192 -5.98 -0.28 -19.04
CA ALA A 192 -6.24 -0.59 -20.45
C ALA A 192 -6.79 -2.01 -20.66
N THR A 193 -6.54 -2.93 -19.71
CA THR A 193 -6.97 -4.33 -19.80
C THR A 193 -7.71 -4.75 -18.53
N THR A 194 -8.89 -5.36 -18.71
CA THR A 194 -9.66 -5.96 -17.62
C THR A 194 -8.91 -7.16 -17.03
N PHE A 195 -8.71 -7.15 -15.71
CA PHE A 195 -8.13 -8.25 -14.96
C PHE A 195 -9.17 -9.32 -14.68
N ARG A 196 -8.85 -10.58 -14.97
CA ARG A 196 -9.75 -11.73 -14.82
C ARG A 196 -9.19 -12.69 -13.77
N ALA A 197 -9.78 -12.79 -12.58
CA ALA A 197 -9.13 -13.55 -11.51
C ALA A 197 -8.90 -15.04 -11.84
N GLU A 198 -9.79 -15.66 -12.61
CA GLU A 198 -9.62 -17.07 -13.01
C GLU A 198 -8.41 -17.28 -13.93
N THR A 199 -8.32 -16.54 -15.03
CA THR A 199 -7.27 -16.77 -16.04
C THR A 199 -6.00 -16.00 -15.74
N ASP A 200 -6.16 -14.81 -15.17
CA ASP A 200 -5.07 -13.88 -14.95
C ASP A 200 -4.51 -14.11 -13.56
N GLY A 201 -5.33 -14.55 -12.60
CA GLY A 201 -4.93 -14.84 -11.22
C GLY A 201 -3.97 -16.01 -11.02
N ASN A 202 -3.41 -16.59 -12.09
CA ASN A 202 -2.40 -17.66 -12.04
C ASN A 202 -2.76 -18.81 -11.08
N ASP A 203 -3.95 -19.39 -11.26
CA ASP A 203 -4.50 -20.45 -10.40
C ASP A 203 -4.45 -20.09 -8.91
N ASN A 204 -5.24 -19.08 -8.51
CA ASN A 204 -5.74 -18.76 -7.15
C ASN A 204 -5.54 -17.29 -6.76
N ALA A 205 -4.40 -16.67 -7.08
CA ALA A 205 -4.14 -15.31 -6.66
C ALA A 205 -3.06 -14.59 -7.49
N ARG A 206 -3.21 -13.27 -7.59
CA ARG A 206 -2.20 -12.45 -8.26
C ARG A 206 -2.03 -11.08 -7.63
N TYR A 207 -0.86 -10.54 -7.95
CA TYR A 207 -0.34 -9.30 -7.45
C TYR A 207 -0.45 -8.20 -8.49
N MET A 208 -0.88 -7.03 -8.05
CA MET A 208 -0.91 -5.81 -8.86
C MET A 208 -0.15 -4.73 -8.11
N ASN A 209 0.68 -3.95 -8.80
CA ASN A 209 1.61 -3.04 -8.15
C ASN A 209 1.75 -1.71 -8.88
N ILE A 210 2.02 -0.70 -8.06
CA ILE A 210 2.65 0.55 -8.47
C ILE A 210 3.84 0.83 -7.55
N SER A 211 4.88 1.43 -8.10
CA SER A 211 6.08 1.73 -7.34
C SER A 211 6.72 3.04 -7.79
N GLY A 212 7.37 3.75 -6.86
CA GLY A 212 8.08 4.99 -7.13
C GLY A 212 7.14 6.15 -7.47
N ILE A 213 5.91 6.12 -6.98
CA ILE A 213 4.90 7.12 -7.28
C ILE A 213 4.96 8.25 -6.26
N ILE A 214 4.92 9.51 -6.72
CA ILE A 214 4.96 10.67 -5.83
C ILE A 214 3.54 11.13 -5.50
N ILE A 215 3.25 11.32 -4.22
CA ILE A 215 1.95 11.83 -3.76
C ILE A 215 1.73 13.25 -4.28
N GLY A 216 0.59 13.42 -4.95
CA GLY A 216 0.17 14.67 -5.56
C GLY A 216 -0.28 15.71 -4.56
N ALA A 217 -0.71 16.87 -5.05
CA ALA A 217 -1.04 18.04 -4.23
C ALA A 217 -2.23 17.84 -3.27
N VAL A 218 -3.02 16.78 -3.45
CA VAL A 218 -4.19 16.45 -2.62
C VAL A 218 -3.80 15.69 -1.34
N GLY A 219 -2.62 15.07 -1.30
CA GLY A 219 -2.19 14.28 -0.13
C GLY A 219 -2.97 12.98 0.06
N THR A 220 -3.49 12.44 -1.05
CA THR A 220 -4.24 11.18 -1.08
C THR A 220 -3.71 10.24 -2.16
N LEU A 221 -3.93 8.95 -1.95
CA LEU A 221 -3.82 7.90 -2.95
C LEU A 221 -5.15 7.16 -2.98
N ASP A 222 -5.90 7.33 -4.07
CA ASP A 222 -7.19 6.69 -4.27
C ASP A 222 -7.01 5.43 -5.11
N VAL A 223 -7.70 4.36 -4.74
CA VAL A 223 -7.70 3.06 -5.42
C VAL A 223 -9.12 2.70 -5.76
N LYS A 224 -9.45 2.66 -7.05
CA LYS A 224 -10.77 2.26 -7.52
C LYS A 224 -10.74 0.85 -8.07
N VAL A 225 -11.69 0.06 -7.59
CA VAL A 225 -12.03 -1.27 -8.09
C VAL A 225 -13.35 -1.11 -8.83
N ASP A 226 -13.34 -1.39 -10.13
CA ASP A 226 -14.47 -1.16 -11.03
C ASP A 226 -14.79 -2.45 -11.77
N ASP A 227 -16.00 -2.98 -11.58
CA ASP A 227 -16.50 -4.04 -12.45
C ASP A 227 -17.05 -3.44 -13.75
N THR A 228 -16.80 -4.14 -14.84
CA THR A 228 -17.20 -3.68 -16.19
C THR A 228 -18.25 -4.57 -16.81
N SER A 229 -19.00 -5.26 -15.96
CA SER A 229 -19.88 -6.34 -16.39
C SER A 229 -21.12 -6.46 -15.53
N SER A 230 -22.26 -6.43 -16.22
CA SER A 230 -23.59 -6.61 -15.64
C SER A 230 -23.89 -8.00 -15.07
N SER A 231 -22.94 -8.93 -15.05
CA SER A 231 -23.14 -10.30 -14.53
C SER A 231 -22.01 -10.80 -13.64
N ASN A 232 -20.99 -9.97 -13.42
CA ASN A 232 -19.80 -10.31 -12.67
C ASN A 232 -19.61 -9.32 -11.53
N TRP A 233 -18.56 -9.53 -10.75
CA TRP A 233 -18.11 -8.67 -9.69
C TRP A 233 -16.59 -8.50 -9.81
N THR A 234 -15.99 -7.65 -8.98
CA THR A 234 -14.53 -7.51 -8.85
C THR A 234 -14.16 -7.44 -7.38
N GLY A 235 -13.12 -8.16 -6.98
CA GLY A 235 -12.71 -8.28 -5.59
C GLY A 235 -11.37 -7.61 -5.27
N LEU A 236 -11.14 -7.34 -3.98
CA LEU A 236 -9.85 -6.93 -3.42
C LEU A 236 -9.68 -7.62 -2.06
N ALA A 237 -8.60 -8.39 -1.90
CA ALA A 237 -8.36 -9.21 -0.71
C ALA A 237 -7.48 -8.51 0.31
N ALA A 238 -6.36 -7.93 -0.12
CA ALA A 238 -5.44 -7.23 0.76
C ALA A 238 -4.67 -6.13 0.04
N MET A 239 -4.09 -5.22 0.82
CA MET A 239 -3.18 -4.19 0.33
C MET A 239 -1.95 -4.03 1.21
N ARG A 240 -0.84 -3.65 0.59
CA ARG A 240 0.36 -3.16 1.26
C ARG A 240 0.74 -1.80 0.71
N LEU A 241 0.70 -0.78 1.57
CA LEU A 241 1.21 0.55 1.25
C LEU A 241 2.58 0.73 1.93
N THR A 242 3.58 1.11 1.14
CA THR A 242 4.88 1.55 1.64
C THR A 242 5.02 3.03 1.36
N VAL A 243 5.27 3.84 2.39
CA VAL A 243 5.48 5.28 2.30
C VAL A 243 6.92 5.62 2.64
N ILE A 244 7.60 6.29 1.73
CA ILE A 244 8.98 6.74 1.86
C ILE A 244 8.93 8.28 2.00
N PRO A 245 9.28 8.82 3.19
CA PRO A 245 9.26 10.26 3.40
C PRO A 245 10.22 10.99 2.47
N GLU A 246 9.83 12.17 2.00
CA GLU A 246 10.70 13.01 1.17
C GLU A 246 11.99 13.39 1.93
N PRO A 247 13.19 13.14 1.37
CA PRO A 247 14.46 13.52 2.01
C PRO A 247 14.58 15.03 2.29
N ALA A 248 13.91 15.89 1.51
CA ALA A 248 14.10 17.33 1.54
C ALA A 248 13.52 18.00 2.80
N SER A 249 12.43 17.47 3.36
CA SER A 249 11.80 18.00 4.58
C SER A 249 12.75 17.95 5.78
N PHE A 250 13.57 16.90 5.88
CA PHE A 250 14.59 16.77 6.92
C PHE A 250 15.81 17.68 6.66
N ALA A 251 16.23 17.82 5.40
CA ALA A 251 17.34 18.69 5.03
C ALA A 251 17.02 20.17 5.29
N MET A 252 15.78 20.63 5.04
CA MET A 252 15.35 22.00 5.33
C MET A 252 15.27 22.28 6.84
N LEU A 253 14.78 21.35 7.65
CA LEU A 253 14.75 21.48 9.11
C LEU A 253 16.17 21.63 9.69
N LEU A 254 17.11 20.80 9.24
CA LEU A 254 18.51 20.87 9.64
C LEU A 254 19.20 22.15 9.12
N GLY A 255 18.93 22.54 7.88
CA GLY A 255 19.40 23.79 7.30
C GLY A 255 18.92 25.02 8.09
N GLY A 256 17.65 25.01 8.52
CA GLY A 256 17.06 26.05 9.37
C GLY A 256 17.72 26.14 10.74
N LEU A 257 17.96 25.00 11.41
CA LEU A 257 18.66 24.94 12.70
C LEU A 257 20.14 25.39 12.59
N ALA A 258 20.81 25.05 11.49
CA ALA A 258 22.17 25.50 11.21
C ALA A 258 22.25 27.02 10.96
N LEU A 259 21.24 27.61 10.32
CA LEU A 259 21.14 29.06 10.12
C LEU A 259 20.81 29.78 11.44
N ALA A 260 19.86 29.27 12.23
CA ALA A 260 19.49 29.83 13.52
C ALA A 260 20.65 29.82 14.52
N SER A 261 21.43 28.73 14.57
CA SER A 261 22.62 28.64 15.42
C SER A 261 23.74 29.61 15.00
N ARG A 262 23.90 29.89 13.70
CA ARG A 262 24.82 30.94 13.21
C ARG A 262 24.37 32.35 13.60
N VAL A 263 23.07 32.64 13.57
CA VAL A 263 22.52 33.95 13.97
C VAL A 263 22.66 34.16 15.49
N LEU A 264 22.39 33.13 16.29
CA LEU A 264 22.56 33.18 17.75
C LEU A 264 24.02 33.40 18.16
N ARG A 265 24.98 32.74 17.49
CA ARG A 265 26.42 32.98 17.73
C ARG A 265 26.86 34.39 17.36
N ARG A 266 26.32 34.98 16.29
CA ARG A 266 26.65 36.37 15.91
C ARG A 266 26.14 37.39 16.93
N ARG A 267 25.02 37.13 17.60
CA ARG A 267 24.46 38.02 18.63
C ARG A 267 25.13 37.88 20.00
N ALA A 268 25.75 36.74 20.31
CA ALA A 268 26.50 36.55 21.55
C ALA A 268 27.90 37.20 21.55
N HIS A 269 28.38 37.63 20.38
CA HIS A 269 29.70 38.27 20.18
C HIS A 269 29.60 39.76 19.79
N ALA A 270 28.41 40.36 19.89
CA ALA A 270 28.18 41.80 19.79
C ALA A 270 27.84 42.36 21.17
#